data_AF-A0A915Z7V3-F1
#
_entry.id   AF-A0A915Z7V3-F1
#
_cell.length_a   1.000
_cell.length_b   1.000
_cell.length_c   1.000
_cell.angle_alpha   90.00
_cell.angle_beta   90.00
_cell.angle_gamma   90.00
#
_symmetry.space_group_name_H-M   'P 1'
#
loop_
_entity.id
_entity.type
_entity.pdbx_description
1 polymer ?
#
loop_
_entity_poly.entity_id
_entity_poly.type
_entity_poly.pdbx_seq_one_letter_code
_entity_poly.pdbx_strand_id
1 'polypeptide(L)'
;MEDTKKSLEQVRFDAETRSEVASKELYEAAHYLDSLYNKIDALERFINIVKENVNEVTDRVETAEGFLTNPINRVLDTIKLNTAKSIDSEDLRLPPMKPLNIYHTSDFFPSSPGNE
;
A
#
# COMPACT_ATOMS: atom_id res chain seq x y z
N MET A 1 65.32 -0.53 -20.64
CA MET A 1 64.64 -1.73 -20.11
C MET A 1 64.11 -1.51 -18.70
N GLU A 2 64.83 -0.82 -17.82
CA GLU A 2 64.35 -0.50 -16.47
C GLU A 2 63.15 0.46 -16.46
N ASP A 3 63.16 1.49 -17.31
CA ASP A 3 62.06 2.46 -17.39
C ASP A 3 60.75 1.85 -17.90
N THR A 4 60.86 0.92 -18.85
CA THR A 4 59.71 0.14 -19.34
C THR A 4 59.16 -0.77 -18.25
N LYS A 5 60.02 -1.39 -17.43
CA LYS A 5 59.60 -2.22 -16.30
C LYS A 5 58.83 -1.40 -15.26
N LYS A 6 59.37 -0.25 -14.86
CA LYS A 6 58.71 0.68 -13.93
C LYS A 6 57.37 1.18 -14.45
N SER A 7 57.30 1.51 -15.75
CA SER A 7 56.05 1.94 -16.37
C SER A 7 54.99 0.84 -16.37
N LEU A 8 55.37 -0.42 -16.62
CA LEU A 8 54.45 -1.55 -16.52
C LEU A 8 53.98 -1.81 -15.09
N GLU A 9 54.87 -1.68 -14.10
CA GLU A 9 54.52 -1.82 -12.69
C GLU A 9 53.53 -0.73 -12.25
N GLN A 10 53.73 0.51 -12.68
CA GLN A 10 52.80 1.61 -12.42
C GLN A 10 51.42 1.35 -13.03
N VAL A 11 51.36 0.93 -14.30
CA VAL A 11 50.09 0.59 -14.96
C VAL A 11 49.39 -0.54 -14.24
N ARG A 12 50.13 -1.56 -13.77
CA ARG A 12 49.56 -2.66 -13.00
C ARG A 12 48.93 -2.17 -11.70
N PHE A 13 49.66 -1.36 -10.94
CA PHE A 13 49.19 -0.80 -9.67
C PHE A 13 47.96 0.10 -9.86
N ASP A 14 47.97 0.96 -10.88
CA ASP A 14 46.85 1.84 -11.19
C ASP A 14 45.61 1.03 -11.60
N ALA A 15 45.79 -0.04 -12.39
CA ALA A 15 44.71 -0.93 -12.81
C ALA A 15 44.13 -1.70 -11.63
N GLU A 16 44.98 -2.26 -10.75
CA GLU A 16 44.57 -2.96 -9.53
C GLU A 16 43.75 -2.03 -8.63
N THR A 17 44.26 -0.83 -8.36
CA THR A 17 43.59 0.17 -7.51
C THR A 17 42.23 0.58 -8.08
N ARG A 18 42.16 0.87 -9.39
CA ARG A 18 40.90 1.24 -10.05
C ARG A 18 39.89 0.08 -10.04
N SER A 19 40.37 -1.14 -10.24
CA SER A 19 39.52 -2.33 -10.19
C SER A 19 38.93 -2.55 -8.80
N GLU A 20 39.72 -2.32 -7.75
CA GLU A 20 39.25 -2.43 -6.36
C GLU A 20 38.18 -1.37 -6.04
N VAL A 21 38.44 -0.11 -6.41
CA VAL A 21 37.47 0.99 -6.23
C VAL A 21 36.16 0.70 -6.98
N ALA A 22 36.26 0.32 -8.26
CA ALA A 22 35.08 -0.01 -9.06
C ALA A 22 34.29 -1.19 -8.47
N SER A 23 34.99 -2.21 -7.94
CA SER A 23 34.34 -3.36 -7.31
C SER A 23 33.58 -2.95 -6.04
N LYS A 24 34.14 -2.05 -5.24
CA LYS A 24 33.48 -1.51 -4.05
C LYS A 24 32.26 -0.67 -4.41
N GLU A 25 32.38 0.23 -5.39
CA GLU A 25 31.24 1.04 -5.85
C GLU A 25 30.11 0.19 -6.41
N LEU A 26 30.43 -0.86 -7.19
CA LEU A 26 29.46 -1.82 -7.70
C LEU A 26 28.76 -2.58 -6.57
N TYR A 27 29.51 -3.00 -5.54
CA TYR A 27 28.96 -3.68 -4.38
C TYR A 27 27.98 -2.80 -3.61
N GLU A 28 28.36 -1.54 -3.34
CA GLU A 28 27.52 -0.56 -2.66
C GLU A 28 26.26 -0.25 -3.47
N ALA A 29 26.38 -0.06 -4.79
CA ALA A 29 25.26 0.17 -5.68
C ALA A 29 24.30 -1.03 -5.72
N ALA A 30 24.82 -2.26 -5.75
CA ALA A 30 24.01 -3.47 -5.71
C ALA A 30 23.23 -3.59 -4.39
N HIS A 31 23.87 -3.30 -3.26
CA HIS A 31 23.21 -3.30 -1.95
C HIS A 31 22.14 -2.21 -1.84
N TYR A 32 22.41 -1.03 -2.38
CA TYR A 32 21.43 0.04 -2.44
C TYR A 32 20.21 -0.34 -3.29
N LEU A 33 20.45 -1.00 -4.43
CA LEU A 33 19.38 -1.49 -5.30
C LEU A 33 18.52 -2.56 -4.60
N ASP A 34 19.14 -3.48 -3.86
CA ASP A 34 18.41 -4.47 -3.06
C ASP A 34 17.53 -3.80 -1.98
N SER A 35 18.03 -2.76 -1.32
CA SER A 35 17.22 -1.96 -0.39
C SER A 35 16.04 -1.27 -1.08
N LEU A 36 16.22 -0.78 -2.31
CA LEU A 36 15.14 -0.19 -3.09
C LEU A 36 14.08 -1.23 -3.47
N TYR A 37 14.46 -2.43 -3.90
CA TYR A 37 13.51 -3.51 -4.18
C TYR A 37 12.66 -3.85 -2.96
N ASN A 38 13.29 -4.00 -1.79
CA ASN A 38 12.55 -4.26 -0.54
C ASN A 38 11.53 -3.14 -0.21
N LYS A 39 11.87 -1.87 -0.48
CA LYS A 39 10.95 -0.75 -0.30
C LYS A 39 9.81 -0.76 -1.32
N ILE A 40 10.08 -1.13 -2.57
CA ILE A 40 9.06 -1.28 -3.61
C ILE A 40 8.08 -2.39 -3.22
N ASP A 41 8.56 -3.56 -2.82
CA ASP A 41 7.72 -4.68 -2.36
C ASP A 41 6.80 -4.27 -1.19
N ALA A 42 7.33 -3.50 -0.24
CA ALA A 42 6.53 -2.97 0.87
C ALA A 42 5.44 -2.00 0.40
N LEU A 43 5.76 -1.12 -0.56
CA LEU A 43 4.79 -0.20 -1.16
C LEU A 43 3.71 -0.95 -1.96
N GLU A 44 4.07 -1.98 -2.72
CA GLU A 44 3.11 -2.80 -3.46
C GLU A 44 2.12 -3.50 -2.51
N ARG A 45 2.61 -4.07 -1.41
CA ARG A 45 1.75 -4.65 -0.36
C ARG A 45 0.81 -3.61 0.24
N PHE A 46 1.33 -2.41 0.54
CA PHE A 46 0.52 -1.31 1.07
C PHE A 46 -0.58 -0.89 0.09
N ILE A 47 -0.26 -0.74 -1.20
CA ILE A 47 -1.24 -0.38 -2.24
C ILE A 47 -2.35 -1.44 -2.35
N ASN A 48 -2.00 -2.73 -2.27
CA ASN A 48 -2.99 -3.81 -2.31
C ASN A 48 -3.96 -3.73 -1.13
N ILE A 49 -3.47 -3.43 0.07
CA ILE A 49 -4.32 -3.26 1.26
C ILE A 49 -5.22 -2.04 1.11
N VAL A 50 -4.69 -0.91 0.63
CA VAL A 50 -5.51 0.29 0.36
C VAL A 50 -6.61 -0.03 -0.64
N LYS A 51 -6.30 -0.79 -1.70
CA LYS A 51 -7.29 -1.22 -2.69
C LYS A 51 -8.38 -2.11 -2.06
N GLU A 52 -8.02 -3.07 -1.22
CA GLU A 52 -8.98 -3.90 -0.50
C GLU A 52 -9.89 -3.06 0.41
N ASN A 53 -9.32 -2.12 1.15
CA ASN A 53 -10.09 -1.20 2.01
C ASN A 53 -11.07 -0.33 1.21
N VAL A 54 -10.63 0.21 0.06
CA VAL A 54 -11.51 1.01 -0.81
C VAL A 54 -12.67 0.16 -1.31
N ASN A 55 -12.40 -1.07 -1.78
CA ASN A 55 -13.46 -1.97 -2.23
C ASN A 55 -14.45 -2.29 -1.11
N GLU A 56 -13.96 -2.59 0.10
CA GLU A 56 -14.84 -2.87 1.26
C GLU A 56 -15.72 -1.66 1.61
N VAL A 57 -15.15 -0.44 1.57
CA VAL A 57 -15.92 0.78 1.80
C VAL A 57 -16.95 1.01 0.71
N THR A 58 -16.58 0.82 -0.57
CA THR A 58 -17.51 0.94 -1.70
C THR A 58 -18.69 -0.02 -1.56
N ASP A 59 -18.44 -1.31 -1.31
CA ASP A 59 -19.50 -2.32 -1.14
C ASP A 59 -20.45 -1.97 0.02
N ARG A 60 -19.90 -1.44 1.12
CA ARG A 60 -20.68 -0.97 2.28
C ARG A 60 -21.54 0.24 1.94
N VAL A 61 -20.99 1.20 1.19
CA VAL A 61 -21.73 2.39 0.73
C VAL A 61 -22.85 1.97 -0.20
N GLU A 62 -22.59 1.10 -1.19
CA GLU A 62 -23.61 0.59 -2.10
C GLU A 62 -24.73 -0.15 -1.34
N THR A 63 -24.36 -0.97 -0.35
CA THR A 63 -25.33 -1.67 0.51
C THR A 63 -26.18 -0.67 1.30
N ALA A 64 -25.56 0.36 1.89
CA ALA A 64 -26.27 1.39 2.65
C ALA A 64 -27.18 2.24 1.75
N GLU A 65 -26.71 2.63 0.56
CA GLU A 65 -27.51 3.36 -0.43
C GLU A 65 -28.70 2.54 -0.91
N GLY A 66 -28.50 1.25 -1.20
CA GLY A 66 -29.58 0.31 -1.52
C GLY A 66 -30.60 0.18 -0.38
N PHE A 67 -30.12 0.19 0.87
CA PHE A 67 -31.00 0.17 2.04
C PHE A 67 -31.69 1.50 2.31
N LEU A 68 -31.18 2.65 1.85
CA LEU A 68 -31.84 3.96 1.99
C LEU A 68 -32.85 4.21 0.86
N THR A 69 -32.53 3.79 -0.36
CA THR A 69 -33.39 3.98 -1.53
C THR A 69 -34.60 3.04 -1.52
N ASN A 70 -34.47 1.81 -1.04
CA ASN A 70 -35.59 0.85 -0.97
C ASN A 70 -36.74 1.23 -0.02
N PRO A 71 -36.52 1.66 1.23
CA PRO A 71 -37.60 2.07 2.13
C PRO A 71 -38.17 3.43 1.74
N ILE A 72 -37.39 4.36 1.17
CA ILE A 72 -37.95 5.62 0.63
C ILE A 72 -38.89 5.32 -0.55
N ASN A 73 -38.51 4.41 -1.44
CA ASN A 73 -39.39 3.94 -2.52
C ASN A 73 -40.61 3.19 -1.97
N ARG A 74 -40.46 2.32 -0.96
CA ARG A 74 -41.60 1.64 -0.31
C ARG A 74 -42.52 2.62 0.41
N VAL A 75 -41.99 3.62 1.12
CA VAL A 75 -42.80 4.64 1.82
C VAL A 75 -43.50 5.54 0.79
N LEU A 76 -42.83 5.95 -0.29
CA LEU A 76 -43.46 6.70 -1.38
C LEU A 76 -44.52 5.88 -2.12
N ASP A 77 -44.29 4.59 -2.34
CA ASP A 77 -45.28 3.68 -2.92
C ASP A 77 -46.44 3.41 -1.95
N THR A 78 -46.19 3.39 -0.63
CA THR A 78 -47.22 3.26 0.42
C THR A 78 -48.03 4.55 0.60
N ILE A 79 -47.43 5.72 0.40
CA ILE A 79 -48.18 7.00 0.38
C ILE A 79 -49.09 7.07 -0.86
N LYS A 80 -48.72 6.42 -1.97
CA LYS A 80 -49.63 6.22 -3.12
C LYS A 80 -50.70 5.14 -2.85
N LEU A 81 -50.41 4.17 -1.99
CA LEU A 81 -51.31 3.10 -1.51
C LEU A 81 -51.89 3.46 -0.12
N ASN A 82 -52.78 4.46 -0.04
CA ASN A 82 -53.60 4.65 1.15
C ASN A 82 -54.14 3.29 1.66
N THR A 83 -54.04 3.03 2.98
CA THR A 83 -54.69 1.97 3.80
C THR A 83 -53.88 0.72 4.21
N ALA A 84 -53.65 0.61 5.53
CA ALA A 84 -53.82 -0.62 6.36
C ALA A 84 -52.69 -1.66 6.61
N LYS A 85 -51.39 -1.32 6.58
CA LYS A 85 -50.38 -2.11 7.32
C LYS A 85 -49.38 -1.21 8.04
N SER A 86 -49.30 -1.33 9.37
CA SER A 86 -48.26 -0.67 10.16
C SER A 86 -46.92 -1.28 9.78
N ILE A 87 -45.98 -0.43 9.36
CA ILE A 87 -44.59 -0.85 9.15
C ILE A 87 -44.01 -1.15 10.54
N ASP A 88 -43.54 -2.38 10.76
CA ASP A 88 -42.88 -2.72 12.00
C ASP A 88 -41.56 -1.95 12.11
N SER A 89 -41.27 -1.38 13.29
CA SER A 89 -40.08 -0.57 13.54
C SER A 89 -38.77 -1.31 13.23
N GLU A 90 -38.79 -2.64 13.18
CA GLU A 90 -37.64 -3.47 12.79
C GLU A 90 -37.31 -3.39 11.30
N ASP A 91 -38.31 -3.19 10.42
CA ASP A 91 -38.09 -3.03 8.98
C ASP A 91 -37.45 -1.67 8.61
N LEU A 92 -37.44 -0.73 9.56
CA LEU A 92 -36.82 0.59 9.44
C LEU A 92 -35.43 0.65 10.11
N ARG A 93 -35.00 -0.41 10.79
CA ARG A 93 -33.70 -0.44 11.46
C ARG A 93 -32.61 -0.75 10.45
N LEU A 94 -31.62 0.13 10.38
CA LEU A 94 -30.39 -0.14 9.65
C LEU A 94 -29.75 -1.42 10.22
N PRO A 95 -29.23 -2.32 9.37
CA PRO A 95 -28.49 -3.47 9.85
C PRO A 95 -27.29 -2.99 10.69
N PRO A 96 -26.92 -3.75 11.74
CA PRO A 96 -25.79 -3.39 12.60
C PRO A 96 -24.52 -3.30 11.77
N MET A 97 -23.94 -2.10 11.67
CA MET A 97 -22.69 -1.90 10.95
C MET A 97 -21.53 -2.49 11.75
N LYS A 98 -20.78 -3.41 11.16
CA LYS A 98 -19.53 -3.89 11.74
C LYS A 98 -18.48 -2.77 11.71
N PRO A 99 -17.65 -2.62 12.76
CA PRO A 99 -16.56 -1.65 12.76
C PRO A 99 -15.65 -1.86 11.54
N LEU A 100 -15.10 -0.76 11.01
CA LEU A 100 -14.09 -0.80 9.95
C LEU A 100 -12.78 -1.30 10.56
N ASN A 101 -12.07 -2.15 9.83
CA ASN A 101 -10.68 -2.42 10.12
C ASN A 101 -9.87 -1.20 9.63
N ILE A 102 -9.51 -0.32 10.56
CA ILE A 102 -8.68 0.84 10.25
C ILE A 102 -7.23 0.39 10.32
N TYR A 103 -6.57 0.37 9.16
CA TYR A 103 -5.16 0.05 9.04
C TYR A 103 -4.36 1.35 9.01
N HIS A 104 -3.36 1.48 9.88
CA HIS A 104 -2.47 2.64 9.91
C HIS A 104 -1.20 2.36 9.11
N THR A 105 -0.62 3.41 8.51
CA THR A 105 0.66 3.31 7.80
C THR A 105 1.79 2.80 8.71
N SER A 106 1.73 3.13 10.00
CA SER A 106 2.64 2.64 11.04
C SER A 106 2.61 1.12 11.23
N ASP A 107 1.50 0.45 10.88
CA ASP A 107 1.35 -1.00 11.05
C ASP A 107 2.20 -1.78 10.02
N PHE A 108 2.61 -1.11 8.94
CA PHE A 108 3.35 -1.71 7.82
C PHE A 108 4.74 -1.07 7.62
N PHE A 109 4.90 0.19 8.03
CA PHE A 109 6.17 0.91 8.04
C PHE A 109 6.52 1.29 9.49
N PRO A 110 7.00 0.34 10.31
CA PRO A 110 7.48 0.68 11.64
C PRO A 110 8.59 1.70 11.48
N SER A 111 8.47 2.84 12.17
CA SER A 111 9.54 3.84 12.24
C SER A 111 10.79 3.15 12.74
N SER A 112 11.80 3.00 11.88
CA SER A 112 13.08 2.41 12.26
C SER A 112 13.60 3.11 13.53
N PRO A 113 13.86 2.37 14.62
CA PRO A 113 14.55 2.95 15.76
C PRO A 113 16.02 3.06 15.36
N GLY A 114 16.48 4.25 15.00
CA GLY A 114 17.89 4.51 14.75
C GLY A 114 18.11 5.51 13.64
N ASN A 115 18.24 6.78 14.04
CA ASN A 115 19.24 7.74 13.57
C ASN A 115 19.06 9.01 14.42
N GLU A 116 19.49 8.93 15.68
CA GLU A 116 20.05 10.07 16.43
C GLU A 116 21.56 9.92 16.45
#